data_AF-A0A2S9G5Y2-F1
#
_entry.id   AF-A0A2S9G5Y2-F1
#
_cell.length_a   1.000
_cell.length_b   1.000
_cell.length_c   1.000
_cell.angle_alpha   90.00
_cell.angle_beta   90.00
_cell.angle_gamma   90.00
#
_symmetry.space_group_name_H-M   'P 1'
#
loop_
_entity.id
_entity.type
_entity.pdbx_description
1 polymer ?
#
loop_
_entity_poly.entity_id
_entity_poly.type
_entity_poly.pdbx_seq_one_letter_code
_entity_poly.pdbx_strand_id
1 'polypeptide(L)'
;QSSEELIGRPVTDFVAPASLPPMLSDLARLIKPGDCSPPFPAVMIRSDGSGLDVEVLTVKMVWEGHDAFQVVTRDVSERRAAEAA
;
A
#
# COMPACT_ATOMS: atom_id res chain seq x y z
N GLN A 1 7.49 15.85 -3.08
CA GLN A 1 7.96 14.62 -3.75
C GLN A 1 7.75 14.84 -5.23
N SER A 2 8.80 14.75 -6.06
CA SER A 2 8.58 14.65 -7.50
C SER A 2 8.14 13.22 -7.82
N SER A 3 7.22 13.03 -8.76
CA SER A 3 6.79 11.70 -9.18
C SER A 3 7.98 10.83 -9.63
N GLU A 4 9.03 11.44 -10.18
CA GLU A 4 10.26 10.74 -10.61
C GLU A 4 11.00 10.01 -9.48
N GLU A 5 10.87 10.45 -8.23
CA GLU A 5 11.53 9.79 -7.09
C GLU A 5 10.86 8.48 -6.69
N LEU A 6 9.64 8.22 -7.19
CA LEU A 6 8.84 7.03 -6.89
C LEU A 6 8.88 6.01 -8.04
N ILE A 7 8.98 6.48 -9.29
CA ILE A 7 8.97 5.61 -10.47
C ILE A 7 10.26 4.78 -10.53
N GLY A 8 10.12 3.48 -10.82
CA GLY A 8 11.23 2.55 -10.93
C GLY A 8 11.73 1.99 -9.59
N ARG A 9 11.19 2.46 -8.45
CA ARG A 9 11.53 1.94 -7.13
C ARG A 9 10.59 0.81 -6.70
N PRO A 10 11.06 -0.15 -5.91
CA PRO A 10 10.21 -1.16 -5.30
C PRO A 10 9.19 -0.49 -4.36
N VAL A 11 7.91 -0.86 -4.46
CA VAL A 11 6.89 -0.37 -3.51
C VAL A 11 7.24 -0.73 -2.06
N THR A 12 7.97 -1.82 -1.86
CA THR A 12 8.45 -2.29 -0.55
C THR A 12 9.40 -1.31 0.14
N ASP A 13 10.02 -0.38 -0.58
CA ASP A 13 10.85 0.69 0.00
C ASP A 13 10.03 1.68 0.82
N PHE A 14 8.72 1.75 0.57
CA PHE A 14 7.80 2.72 1.16
C PHE A 14 6.85 2.08 2.18
N VAL A 15 7.07 0.82 2.54
CA VAL A 15 6.22 0.07 3.48
C VAL A 15 7.06 -0.33 4.68
N ALA A 16 6.53 -0.10 5.88
CA ALA A 16 7.23 -0.48 7.11
C ALA A 16 7.49 -2.00 7.13
N PRO A 17 8.63 -2.48 7.67
CA PRO A 17 8.96 -3.90 7.68
C PRO A 17 7.90 -4.80 8.30
N ALA A 18 7.19 -4.30 9.32
CA ALA A 18 6.09 -5.04 9.98
C ALA A 18 4.86 -5.21 9.09
N SER A 19 4.65 -4.33 8.11
CA SER A 19 3.52 -4.37 7.17
C SER A 19 3.84 -5.15 5.88
N LEU A 20 5.11 -5.49 5.62
CA LEU A 20 5.51 -6.22 4.41
C LEU A 20 4.96 -7.65 4.33
N PRO A 21 5.12 -8.53 5.34
CA PRO A 21 4.62 -9.91 5.25
C PRO A 21 3.10 -10.04 5.00
N PRO A 22 2.22 -9.31 5.72
CA PRO A 22 0.78 -9.41 5.46
C PRO A 22 0.42 -8.86 4.08
N MET A 23 1.03 -7.74 3.66
CA MET A 23 0.82 -7.18 2.32
C MET A 23 1.17 -8.19 1.23
N LEU A 24 2.36 -8.82 1.29
CA LEU A 24 2.78 -9.81 0.30
C LEU A 24 1.85 -11.03 0.26
N SER A 25 1.35 -11.45 1.42
CA SER A 25 0.40 -12.56 1.53
C SER A 25 -0.94 -12.25 0.87
N ASP A 26 -1.44 -11.02 1.04
CA ASP A 26 -2.68 -10.58 0.39
C ASP A 26 -2.50 -10.39 -1.12
N LEU A 27 -1.38 -9.84 -1.57
CA LEU A 27 -1.07 -9.72 -3.01
C LEU A 27 -0.98 -11.09 -3.69
N ALA A 28 -0.38 -12.09 -3.04
CA ALA A 28 -0.27 -13.45 -3.58
C ALA A 28 -1.63 -14.14 -3.80
N ARG A 29 -2.71 -13.65 -3.17
CA ARG A 29 -4.07 -14.17 -3.34
C ARG A 29 -4.81 -13.54 -4.50
N LEU A 30 -4.28 -12.47 -5.10
CA LEU A 30 -4.89 -11.79 -6.26
C LEU A 30 -4.38 -12.45 -7.54
N ILE A 31 -5.20 -13.30 -8.15
CA ILE A 31 -4.78 -14.17 -9.26
C ILE A 31 -5.14 -13.55 -10.61
N LYS A 32 -6.37 -13.08 -10.76
CA LYS A 32 -6.91 -12.58 -12.04
C LYS A 32 -7.17 -11.06 -11.98
N PRO A 33 -7.12 -10.37 -13.13
CA PRO A 33 -7.53 -8.97 -13.19
C PRO A 33 -8.97 -8.80 -12.66
N GLY A 34 -9.17 -7.79 -11.82
CA GLY A 34 -10.40 -7.53 -11.09
C GLY A 34 -10.42 -8.12 -9.66
N ASP A 35 -9.48 -9.00 -9.30
CA ASP A 35 -9.33 -9.45 -7.91
C ASP A 35 -8.91 -8.27 -7.02
N CYS A 36 -9.47 -8.21 -5.82
CA CYS A 36 -9.27 -7.13 -4.87
C CYS A 36 -9.00 -7.70 -3.47
N SER A 37 -8.06 -7.09 -2.74
CA SER A 37 -7.84 -7.40 -1.33
C SER A 37 -8.97 -6.80 -0.48
N PRO A 38 -9.30 -7.38 0.69
CA PRO A 38 -10.01 -6.61 1.71
C PRO A 38 -9.15 -5.40 2.13
N PRO A 39 -9.75 -4.31 2.65
CA PRO A 39 -8.99 -3.24 3.29
C PRO A 39 -8.17 -3.78 4.46
N PHE A 40 -6.90 -3.40 4.55
CA PHE A 40 -6.02 -3.82 5.64
C PHE A 40 -5.20 -2.64 6.19
N PRO A 41 -4.88 -2.62 7.49
CA PRO A 41 -4.03 -1.61 8.06
C PRO A 41 -2.56 -1.84 7.66
N ALA A 42 -1.85 -0.75 7.34
CA ALA A 42 -0.42 -0.77 7.10
C ALA A 42 0.23 0.52 7.60
N VAL A 43 1.56 0.52 7.69
CA VAL A 43 2.35 1.73 7.92
C VAL A 43 3.19 2.00 6.68
N MET A 44 2.97 3.14 6.06
CA MET A 44 3.81 3.63 4.95
C MET A 44 4.96 4.47 5.50
N ILE A 45 6.10 4.45 4.82
CA ILE A 45 7.28 5.26 5.13
C ILE A 45 7.31 6.45 4.18
N ARG A 46 7.24 7.66 4.73
CA ARG A 46 7.38 8.91 3.97
C ARG A 46 8.84 9.12 3.54
N SER A 47 9.05 10.05 2.63
CA SER A 47 10.38 10.44 2.15
C SER A 47 11.31 10.97 3.26
N ASP A 48 10.75 11.50 4.36
CA ASP A 48 11.50 11.94 5.54
C ASP A 48 11.78 10.82 6.55
N GLY A 49 11.35 9.58 6.25
CA GLY A 49 11.49 8.41 7.11
C GLY A 49 10.39 8.25 8.16
N SER A 50 9.45 9.19 8.27
CA SER A 50 8.33 9.08 9.22
C SER A 50 7.30 8.04 8.79
N GLY A 51 6.71 7.36 9.78
CA GLY A 51 5.60 6.44 9.56
C GLY A 51 4.28 7.16 9.33
N LEU A 52 3.44 6.61 8.46
CA LEU A 52 2.05 7.02 8.26
C LEU A 52 1.15 5.81 8.40
N ASP A 53 0.25 5.86 9.39
CA ASP A 53 -0.81 4.87 9.53
C ASP A 53 -1.83 5.02 8.40
N VAL A 54 -2.02 3.94 7.66
CA VAL A 54 -2.93 3.89 6.51
C VAL A 54 -3.81 2.66 6.55
N GLU A 55 -4.93 2.76 5.85
CA GLU A 55 -5.71 1.63 5.38
C GLU A 55 -5.48 1.48 3.87
N VAL A 56 -5.17 0.25 3.44
CA VAL A 56 -4.77 -0.05 2.06
C VAL A 56 -5.75 -1.04 1.45
N LEU A 57 -6.08 -0.81 0.19
CA LEU A 57 -6.83 -1.74 -0.66
C LEU A 57 -6.04 -1.90 -1.97
N THR A 58 -5.85 -3.14 -2.42
CA THR A 58 -5.14 -3.41 -3.68
C THR A 58 -6.02 -4.15 -4.66
N VAL A 59 -6.00 -3.72 -5.91
CA VAL A 59 -6.71 -4.34 -7.04
C VAL A 59 -5.68 -4.83 -8.06
N LYS A 60 -5.78 -6.09 -8.47
CA LYS A 60 -5.03 -6.60 -9.63
C LYS A 60 -5.71 -6.13 -10.90
N MET A 61 -4.95 -5.55 -11.82
CA MET A 61 -5.46 -5.04 -13.09
C MET A 61 -4.47 -5.27 -14.23
N VAL A 62 -4.91 -4.96 -15.45
CA VAL A 62 -4.03 -4.85 -16.60
C VAL A 62 -3.83 -3.36 -16.90
N TRP A 63 -2.57 -2.93 -16.97
CA TRP A 63 -2.17 -1.59 -17.35
C TRP A 63 -1.23 -1.65 -18.55
N GLU A 64 -1.58 -0.98 -19.64
CA GLU A 64 -0.79 -1.00 -20.89
C GLU A 64 -0.41 -2.42 -21.36
N GLY A 65 -1.35 -3.37 -21.21
CA GLY A 65 -1.15 -4.76 -21.60
C GLY A 65 -0.34 -5.62 -20.63
N HIS A 66 0.09 -5.09 -19.49
CA HIS A 66 0.88 -5.79 -18.47
C HIS A 66 0.11 -5.96 -17.17
N ASP A 67 0.39 -7.04 -16.44
CA ASP A 67 -0.13 -7.25 -15.07
C ASP A 67 0.38 -6.12 -14.16
N ALA A 68 -0.55 -5.49 -13.44
CA ALA A 68 -0.27 -4.40 -12.53
C ALA A 68 -1.14 -4.50 -11.27
N PHE A 69 -0.72 -3.79 -10.22
CA PHE A 69 -1.51 -3.63 -9.00
C PHE A 69 -1.81 -2.15 -8.80
N GLN A 70 -3.09 -1.81 -8.72
CA GLN A 70 -3.52 -0.50 -8.26
C GLN A 70 -3.68 -0.53 -6.75
N VAL A 71 -2.93 0.33 -6.07
CA VAL A 71 -2.98 0.46 -4.61
C VAL A 71 -3.68 1.75 -4.26
N VAL A 72 -4.76 1.65 -3.49
CA VAL A 72 -5.46 2.79 -2.91
C VAL A 72 -5.12 2.84 -1.43
N THR A 73 -4.61 4.00 -1.00
CA THR A 73 -4.15 4.22 0.37
C THR A 73 -4.96 5.35 0.99
N ARG A 74 -5.52 5.10 2.17
CA ARG A 74 -6.25 6.09 2.96
C ARG A 74 -5.49 6.39 4.24
N ASP A 75 -5.16 7.65 4.46
CA ASP A 75 -4.63 8.12 5.74
C ASP A 75 -5.66 7.92 6.85
N VAL A 76 -5.27 7.23 7.93
CA VAL A 76 -6.10 6.99 9.11
C VAL A 76 -5.43 7.49 10.40
N SER A 77 -4.38 8.29 10.29
CA SER A 77 -3.60 8.80 11.43
C SER A 77 -4.46 9.62 12.39
N GLU A 78 -5.28 10.54 11.86
CA GLU A 78 -6.20 11.35 12.68
C GLU A 78 -7.27 10.49 13.37
N ARG A 79 -7.79 9.48 12.67
CA ARG A 79 -8.80 8.56 13.23
C ARG A 79 -8.22 7.74 14.37
N ARG A 80 -7.02 7.18 14.22
CA ARG A 80 -6.35 6.40 15.27
C ARG A 80 -5.98 7.27 16.49
N ALA A 81 -5.55 8.51 16.27
CA ALA A 81 -5.25 9.43 17.37
C ALA A 81 -6.49 9.73 18.22
N ALA A 82 -7.67 9.84 17.58
CA ALA A 82 -8.94 10.05 18.28
C ALA A 82 -9.43 8.79 19.03
N GLU A 83 -9.15 7.59 18.53
CA GLU A 83 -9.52 6.32 19.19
C GLU A 83 -8.62 5.97 20.40
N ALA A 84 -7.43 6.56 20.47
CA ALA A 84 -6.46 6.33 21.56
C ALA A 84 -6.57 7.33 22.73
N ALA A 85 -7.46 8.31 22.64
CA ALA A 85 -7.74 9.33 23.66
C ALA A 85 -8.99 8.98 24.48
#